data_AF-A0A817Z4F9-F1
#
_entry.id   AF-A0A817Z4F9-F1
#
_cell.length_a   1.000
_cell.length_b   1.000
_cell.length_c   1.000
_cell.angle_alpha   90.00
_cell.angle_beta   90.00
_cell.angle_gamma   90.00
#
_symmetry.space_group_name_H-M   'P 1'
#
loop_
_entity.id
_entity.type
_entity.pdbx_description
1 polymer ?
#
loop_
_entity_poly.entity_id
_entity_poly.type
_entity_poly.pdbx_seq_one_letter_code
_entity_poly.pdbx_strand_id
1 'polypeptide(L)'
;MNFQSPIQTPLLRRSSNDPTRIVRQCFLSIMRYMGDYTMTRGQTDIDCLIYLLKNTHKHRTLIDEILCQIIKQLTDNKSIKIDSVQRGWKLLAIVLNYFIPSEHLQPYFIKYLHDNRSKNEKLVQLCLNHYEQTLKYGGRKNTPSKAEIGLLAANGQNGGKNQTFLLPGGFSLTLLATPSMVMDDCLNLLCERLNISNTLENDEYSIFIVITSGHSSRLLNPAEYLFDIISECARANIIDFHLIIKRMLWFNIPFVFNNNNQSEMFINFMYHQLIPELLEGTMIILNNNHLSDKLMQEISLMAALQYRASNKIGLPSMREVKHLLPATVLKLKSVRPQEWTAAIHDRLGAFVESMSTIEAKIKFLNLIKTWPLFGTTFFTVQSVDDPSIRSPCLIGIYKNGILFLDLDTRETLFTIPYDNVVSIRRHQATIDIKYGSLNQPHILQCQLDRAQDLVALSGRYLSLIGRSLTSALERKSDTQQIHRSLTSTYDDPISTLL
;
A
#
# COMPACT_ATOMS: atom_id res chain seq x y z
N MET A 1 -40.22 26.83 -5.06
CA MET A 1 -40.51 25.92 -3.93
C MET A 1 -39.93 26.53 -2.66
N ASN A 2 -40.67 26.54 -1.55
CA ASN A 2 -40.17 27.02 -0.25
C ASN A 2 -39.05 26.09 0.27
N PHE A 3 -37.93 26.65 0.77
CA PHE A 3 -36.83 25.87 1.36
C PHE A 3 -37.11 25.47 2.82
N GLN A 4 -38.04 26.17 3.48
CA GLN A 4 -38.35 26.01 4.91
C GLN A 4 -39.35 24.89 5.21
N SER A 5 -40.05 24.39 4.19
CA SER A 5 -41.09 23.38 4.36
C SER A 5 -40.59 21.99 3.98
N PRO A 6 -40.83 20.94 4.81
CA PRO A 6 -40.58 19.56 4.43
C PRO A 6 -41.24 19.18 3.11
N ILE A 7 -40.55 18.39 2.28
CA ILE A 7 -41.13 17.85 1.05
C ILE A 7 -42.27 16.88 1.36
N GLN A 8 -43.31 16.90 0.51
CA GLN A 8 -44.44 15.97 0.59
C GLN A 8 -44.27 14.77 -0.34
N THR A 9 -43.61 14.97 -1.48
CA THR A 9 -43.29 13.94 -2.46
C THR A 9 -41.79 13.96 -2.78
N PRO A 10 -41.22 12.85 -3.29
CA PRO A 10 -39.85 12.83 -3.82
C PRO A 10 -39.63 13.92 -4.89
N LEU A 11 -38.40 14.40 -5.03
CA LEU A 11 -38.02 15.37 -6.06
C LEU A 11 -37.94 14.72 -7.44
N LEU A 12 -37.40 13.51 -7.50
CA LEU A 12 -37.30 12.74 -8.74
C LEU A 12 -38.59 11.93 -8.96
N ARG A 13 -38.94 11.73 -10.24
CA ARG A 13 -40.05 10.85 -10.61
C ARG A 13 -39.64 9.40 -10.32
N ARG A 14 -40.50 8.68 -9.60
CA ARG A 14 -40.21 7.36 -9.04
C ARG A 14 -41.35 6.37 -9.26
N SER A 15 -41.02 5.09 -9.25
CA SER A 15 -42.01 4.01 -9.38
C SER A 15 -42.91 3.94 -8.12
N SER A 16 -44.14 3.46 -8.26
CA SER A 16 -45.15 3.48 -7.17
C SER A 16 -44.76 2.69 -5.91
N ASN A 17 -43.76 1.81 -5.99
CA ASN A 17 -43.28 0.97 -4.89
C ASN A 17 -42.09 1.57 -4.12
N ASP A 18 -41.65 2.79 -4.46
CA ASP A 18 -40.53 3.44 -3.79
C ASP A 18 -40.90 3.93 -2.37
N PRO A 19 -39.96 3.88 -1.41
CA PRO A 19 -40.23 4.16 -0.01
C PRO A 19 -40.36 5.67 0.25
N THR A 20 -41.46 6.29 -0.21
CA THR A 20 -41.75 7.73 -0.08
C THR A 20 -41.58 8.25 1.35
N ARG A 21 -41.92 7.41 2.35
CA ARG A 21 -41.69 7.73 3.77
C ARG A 21 -40.21 7.92 4.11
N ILE A 22 -39.33 7.06 3.59
CA ILE A 22 -37.88 7.15 3.80
C ILE A 22 -37.35 8.41 3.14
N VAL A 23 -37.75 8.69 1.90
CA VAL A 23 -37.32 9.89 1.16
C VAL A 23 -37.65 11.18 1.92
N ARG A 24 -38.87 11.29 2.46
CA ARG A 24 -39.27 12.43 3.28
C ARG A 24 -38.47 12.51 4.58
N GLN A 25 -38.19 11.37 5.21
CA GLN A 25 -37.40 11.34 6.43
C GLN A 25 -35.93 11.71 6.17
N CYS A 26 -35.36 11.32 5.02
CA CYS A 26 -34.04 11.79 4.58
C CYS A 26 -34.02 13.31 4.42
N PHE A 27 -35.03 13.90 3.78
CA PHE A 27 -35.13 15.36 3.66
C PHE A 27 -35.19 16.05 5.02
N LEU A 28 -36.00 15.53 5.96
CA LEU A 28 -36.05 16.03 7.33
C LEU A 28 -34.70 15.91 8.03
N SER A 29 -33.98 14.80 7.85
CA SER A 29 -32.62 14.62 8.37
C SER A 29 -31.65 15.65 7.80
N ILE A 30 -31.75 16.00 6.51
CA ILE A 30 -30.95 17.07 5.89
C ILE A 30 -31.29 18.43 6.53
N MET A 31 -32.57 18.79 6.62
CA MET A 31 -32.97 20.08 7.21
C MET A 31 -32.55 20.19 8.68
N ARG A 32 -32.69 19.10 9.45
CA ARG A 32 -32.22 19.01 10.84
C ARG A 32 -30.72 19.18 10.92
N TYR A 33 -29.96 18.45 10.10
CA TYR A 33 -28.51 18.60 10.00
C TYR A 33 -28.08 19.99 9.54
N MET A 34 -28.89 20.74 8.80
CA MET A 34 -28.59 22.13 8.41
C MET A 34 -29.07 23.15 9.44
N GLY A 35 -29.87 22.73 10.43
CA GLY A 35 -30.40 23.60 11.49
C GLY A 35 -31.68 24.34 11.09
N ASP A 36 -32.23 23.98 9.93
CA ASP A 36 -33.44 24.57 9.35
C ASP A 36 -34.72 23.89 9.84
N TYR A 37 -34.59 22.83 10.64
CA TYR A 37 -35.70 22.13 11.27
C TYR A 37 -35.34 21.64 12.67
N THR A 38 -36.33 21.54 13.56
CA THR A 38 -36.13 21.14 14.95
C THR A 38 -35.71 19.67 15.08
N MET A 39 -34.71 19.41 15.92
CA MET A 39 -34.29 18.06 16.28
C MET A 39 -35.35 17.38 17.15
N THR A 40 -35.50 16.06 17.00
CA THR A 40 -36.28 15.28 17.98
C THR A 40 -35.50 15.12 19.28
N ARG A 41 -36.20 14.88 20.40
CA ARG A 41 -35.57 14.77 21.73
C ARG A 41 -34.44 13.72 21.73
N GLY A 42 -33.23 14.15 22.10
CA GLY A 42 -32.03 13.31 22.14
C GLY A 42 -31.39 12.98 20.79
N GLN A 43 -31.94 13.48 19.68
CA GLN A 43 -31.34 13.31 18.35
C GLN A 43 -30.21 14.31 18.14
N THR A 44 -29.13 13.83 17.56
CA THR A 44 -27.94 14.62 17.20
C THR A 44 -27.79 14.77 15.68
N ASP A 45 -26.90 15.67 15.26
CA ASP A 45 -26.47 15.77 13.85
C ASP A 45 -25.94 14.43 13.32
N ILE A 46 -25.26 13.68 14.17
CA ILE A 46 -24.70 12.35 13.88
C ILE A 46 -25.80 11.38 13.50
N ASP A 47 -26.90 11.37 14.26
CA ASP A 47 -28.02 10.46 14.00
C ASP A 47 -28.68 10.79 12.65
N CYS A 48 -28.73 12.06 12.28
CA CYS A 48 -29.23 12.49 10.97
C CYS A 48 -28.33 11.97 9.84
N LEU A 49 -27.01 12.12 9.98
CA LEU A 49 -26.03 11.64 9.01
C LEU A 49 -26.09 10.11 8.87
N ILE A 50 -26.05 9.38 10.00
CA ILE A 50 -26.11 7.91 10.01
C ILE A 50 -27.42 7.44 9.36
N TYR A 51 -28.54 8.12 9.60
CA TYR A 51 -29.80 7.80 8.95
C TYR A 51 -29.69 7.92 7.42
N LEU A 52 -29.11 9.02 6.91
CA LEU A 52 -28.91 9.21 5.48
C LEU A 52 -28.05 8.10 4.88
N LEU A 53 -26.87 7.85 5.47
CA LEU A 53 -25.91 6.86 4.98
C LEU A 53 -26.48 5.43 5.01
N LYS A 54 -27.14 5.03 6.11
CA LYS A 54 -27.76 3.69 6.20
C LYS A 54 -28.83 3.47 5.13
N ASN A 55 -29.65 4.48 4.86
CA ASN A 55 -30.71 4.35 3.86
C ASN A 55 -30.16 4.35 2.43
N THR A 56 -29.11 5.11 2.11
CA THR A 56 -28.46 5.03 0.78
C THR A 56 -27.69 3.74 0.58
N HIS A 57 -27.09 3.17 1.63
CA HIS A 57 -26.49 1.84 1.56
C HIS A 57 -27.54 0.75 1.29
N LYS A 58 -28.67 0.80 2.00
CA LYS A 58 -29.76 -0.18 1.83
C LYS A 58 -30.52 -0.02 0.52
N HIS A 59 -30.71 1.22 0.07
CA HIS A 59 -31.51 1.56 -1.11
C HIS A 59 -30.69 2.45 -2.04
N ARG A 60 -29.83 1.84 -2.88
CA ARG A 60 -28.94 2.56 -3.81
C ARG A 60 -29.70 3.49 -4.78
N THR A 61 -30.95 3.17 -5.11
CA THR A 61 -31.84 4.01 -5.93
C THR A 61 -32.21 5.35 -5.26
N LEU A 62 -31.87 5.57 -3.98
CA LEU A 62 -32.09 6.83 -3.28
C LEU A 62 -30.94 7.83 -3.45
N ILE A 63 -29.80 7.43 -4.04
CA ILE A 63 -28.59 8.27 -4.10
C ILE A 63 -28.87 9.60 -4.81
N ASP A 64 -29.35 9.57 -6.05
CA ASP A 64 -29.63 10.79 -6.82
C ASP A 64 -30.68 11.67 -6.14
N GLU A 65 -31.70 11.07 -5.54
CA GLU A 65 -32.73 11.79 -4.79
C GLU A 65 -32.11 12.56 -3.62
N ILE A 66 -31.22 11.94 -2.85
CA ILE A 66 -30.56 12.58 -1.70
C ILE A 66 -29.59 13.68 -2.16
N LEU A 67 -28.84 13.44 -3.24
CA LEU A 67 -27.97 14.48 -3.82
C LEU A 67 -28.79 15.68 -4.30
N CYS A 68 -29.91 15.46 -5.00
CA CYS A 68 -30.83 16.51 -5.41
C CYS A 68 -31.45 17.24 -4.21
N GLN A 69 -31.80 16.54 -3.13
CA GLN A 69 -32.31 17.17 -1.91
C GLN A 69 -31.28 18.08 -1.23
N ILE A 70 -30.02 17.65 -1.16
CA ILE A 70 -28.94 18.49 -0.62
C ILE A 70 -28.71 19.71 -1.51
N ILE A 71 -28.59 19.52 -2.83
CA ILE A 71 -28.45 20.63 -3.80
C ILE A 71 -29.62 21.60 -3.71
N LYS A 72 -30.84 21.09 -3.56
CA LYS A 72 -32.04 21.91 -3.34
C LYS A 72 -31.90 22.78 -2.09
N GLN A 73 -31.39 22.23 -0.98
CA GLN A 73 -31.18 23.00 0.24
C GLN A 73 -29.98 23.97 0.16
N LEU A 74 -29.06 23.77 -0.77
CA LEU A 74 -27.93 24.68 -1.02
C LEU A 74 -28.27 25.81 -2.00
N THR A 75 -29.24 25.59 -2.89
CA THR A 75 -29.62 26.54 -3.94
C THR A 75 -30.54 27.62 -3.39
N ASP A 76 -30.12 28.89 -3.52
CA ASP A 76 -30.86 30.07 -3.04
C ASP A 76 -31.36 29.94 -1.60
N ASN A 77 -30.51 29.35 -0.73
CA ASN A 77 -30.81 29.17 0.68
C ASN A 77 -30.90 30.53 1.38
N LYS A 78 -32.07 30.82 1.97
CA LYS A 78 -32.38 32.06 2.71
C LYS A 78 -32.59 31.78 4.21
N SER A 79 -31.86 30.80 4.76
CA SER A 79 -31.96 30.46 6.18
C SER A 79 -31.55 31.61 7.07
N ILE A 80 -32.28 31.73 8.20
CA ILE A 80 -31.93 32.64 9.29
C ILE A 80 -30.68 32.12 10.02
N LYS A 81 -30.38 30.82 9.90
CA LYS A 81 -29.15 30.21 10.41
C LYS A 81 -28.00 30.48 9.46
N ILE A 82 -27.05 31.30 9.92
CA ILE A 82 -25.88 31.76 9.14
C ILE A 82 -25.02 30.57 8.67
N ASP A 83 -24.98 29.48 9.43
CA ASP A 83 -24.19 28.28 9.15
C ASP A 83 -24.92 27.22 8.32
N SER A 84 -26.22 27.38 8.00
CA SER A 84 -27.02 26.38 7.28
C SER A 84 -26.36 25.96 5.96
N VAL A 85 -25.98 26.92 5.12
CA VAL A 85 -25.31 26.66 3.82
C VAL A 85 -23.98 25.94 4.02
N GLN A 86 -23.18 26.38 4.99
CA GLN A 86 -21.89 25.76 5.30
C GLN A 86 -22.07 24.30 5.76
N ARG A 87 -23.08 24.02 6.58
CA ARG A 87 -23.44 22.66 7.02
C ARG A 87 -23.92 21.82 5.85
N GLY A 88 -24.73 22.37 4.94
CA GLY A 88 -25.15 21.67 3.72
C GLY A 88 -23.99 21.24 2.84
N TRP A 89 -22.99 22.11 2.64
CA TRP A 89 -21.79 21.77 1.85
C TRP A 89 -20.92 20.72 2.54
N LYS A 90 -20.81 20.77 3.87
CA LYS A 90 -20.13 19.70 4.64
C LYS A 90 -20.87 18.38 4.54
N LEU A 91 -22.20 18.41 4.63
CA LEU A 91 -23.02 17.21 4.43
C LEU A 91 -22.78 16.63 3.04
N LEU A 92 -22.76 17.47 2.01
CA LEU A 92 -22.46 17.06 0.63
C LEU A 92 -21.08 16.40 0.52
N ALA A 93 -20.05 17.03 1.08
CA ALA A 93 -18.70 16.48 1.10
C ALA A 93 -18.66 15.11 1.81
N ILE A 94 -19.36 14.96 2.95
CA ILE A 94 -19.39 13.69 3.69
C ILE A 94 -20.06 12.60 2.85
N VAL A 95 -21.23 12.85 2.26
CA VAL A 95 -21.96 11.83 1.49
C VAL A 95 -21.21 11.40 0.23
N LEU A 96 -20.43 12.31 -0.37
CA LEU A 96 -19.60 12.00 -1.54
C LEU A 96 -18.46 11.02 -1.26
N ASN A 97 -18.10 10.77 0.01
CA ASN A 97 -17.18 9.67 0.37
C ASN A 97 -17.84 8.27 0.32
N TYR A 98 -19.16 8.20 0.17
CA TYR A 98 -19.92 6.95 0.23
C TYR A 98 -20.58 6.60 -1.10
N PHE A 99 -20.97 7.61 -1.88
CA PHE A 99 -21.68 7.43 -3.13
C PHE A 99 -21.52 8.66 -4.03
N ILE A 100 -21.59 8.43 -5.33
CA ILE A 100 -21.54 9.44 -6.39
C ILE A 100 -22.87 9.48 -7.15
N PRO A 101 -23.20 10.59 -7.84
CA PRO A 101 -24.36 10.65 -8.72
C PRO A 101 -24.33 9.56 -9.80
N SER A 102 -25.50 9.13 -10.26
CA SER A 102 -25.61 8.27 -11.44
C SER A 102 -25.07 8.97 -12.69
N GLU A 103 -24.78 8.20 -13.75
CA GLU A 103 -24.33 8.73 -15.04
C GLU A 103 -25.26 9.81 -15.61
N HIS A 104 -26.57 9.73 -15.31
CA HIS A 104 -27.55 10.71 -15.77
C HIS A 104 -27.47 12.03 -14.99
N LEU A 105 -27.24 11.97 -13.67
CA LEU A 105 -27.17 13.17 -12.82
C LEU A 105 -25.77 13.81 -12.84
N GLN A 106 -24.72 13.01 -13.04
CA GLN A 106 -23.31 13.40 -13.00
C GLN A 106 -22.98 14.70 -13.76
N PRO A 107 -23.35 14.90 -15.04
CA PRO A 107 -22.98 16.13 -15.76
C PRO A 107 -23.56 17.39 -15.11
N TYR A 108 -24.80 17.31 -14.61
CA TYR A 108 -25.46 18.43 -13.93
C TYR A 108 -24.86 18.67 -12.55
N PHE A 109 -24.53 17.60 -11.83
CA PHE A 109 -23.91 17.65 -10.50
C PHE A 109 -22.54 18.34 -10.54
N ILE A 110 -21.68 17.91 -11.47
CA ILE A 110 -20.33 18.49 -11.62
C ILE A 110 -20.40 19.96 -12.05
N LYS A 111 -21.29 20.28 -13.01
CA LYS A 111 -21.54 21.68 -13.39
C LYS A 111 -21.96 22.53 -12.18
N TYR A 112 -22.89 22.03 -11.36
CA TYR A 112 -23.34 22.73 -10.15
C TYR A 112 -22.20 23.00 -9.17
N LEU A 113 -21.28 22.05 -8.96
CA LEU A 113 -20.10 22.25 -8.11
C LEU A 113 -19.22 23.39 -8.66
N HIS A 114 -18.91 23.37 -9.96
CA HIS A 114 -18.08 24.40 -10.59
C HIS A 114 -18.73 25.80 -10.55
N ASP A 115 -20.04 25.90 -10.82
CA ASP A 115 -20.77 27.16 -10.78
C ASP A 115 -20.79 27.81 -9.38
N ASN A 116 -20.62 27.02 -8.32
CA ASN A 116 -20.59 27.49 -6.94
C ASN A 116 -19.17 27.67 -6.36
N ARG A 117 -18.12 27.39 -7.13
CA ARG A 117 -16.72 27.45 -6.66
C ARG A 117 -16.34 28.83 -6.12
N SER A 118 -16.79 29.92 -6.75
CA SER A 118 -16.51 31.30 -6.30
C SER A 118 -17.16 31.66 -4.96
N LYS A 119 -18.26 30.99 -4.59
CA LYS A 119 -19.01 31.28 -3.35
C LYS A 119 -18.48 30.51 -2.14
N ASN A 120 -17.96 29.30 -2.36
CA ASN A 120 -17.57 28.36 -1.30
C ASN A 120 -16.33 27.53 -1.68
N GLU A 121 -15.28 28.17 -2.20
CA GLU A 121 -14.12 27.53 -2.85
C GLU A 121 -13.58 26.31 -2.10
N LYS A 122 -13.27 26.46 -0.80
CA LYS A 122 -12.69 25.38 0.00
C LYS A 122 -13.59 24.16 0.13
N LEU A 123 -14.90 24.35 0.33
CA LEU A 123 -15.86 23.26 0.52
C LEU A 123 -16.25 22.61 -0.80
N VAL A 124 -16.33 23.41 -1.88
CA VAL A 124 -16.54 22.89 -3.23
C VAL A 124 -15.35 22.04 -3.65
N GLN A 125 -14.12 22.51 -3.41
CA GLN A 125 -12.92 21.72 -3.69
C GLN A 125 -12.90 20.42 -2.88
N LEU A 126 -13.30 20.47 -1.61
CA LEU A 126 -13.44 19.27 -0.78
C LEU A 126 -14.45 18.27 -1.38
N CYS A 127 -15.60 18.75 -1.88
CA CYS A 127 -16.60 17.91 -2.56
C CYS A 127 -16.03 17.27 -3.83
N LEU A 128 -15.32 18.05 -4.66
CA LEU A 128 -14.68 17.56 -5.89
C LEU A 128 -13.65 16.47 -5.56
N ASN A 129 -12.78 16.70 -4.58
CA ASN A 129 -11.77 15.72 -4.16
C ASN A 129 -12.44 14.42 -3.68
N HIS A 130 -13.49 14.50 -2.85
CA HIS A 130 -14.21 13.31 -2.36
C HIS A 130 -14.93 12.57 -3.49
N TYR A 131 -15.51 13.32 -4.45
CA TYR A 131 -16.13 12.74 -5.64
C TYR A 131 -15.11 11.95 -6.48
N GLU A 132 -13.95 12.56 -6.79
CA GLU A 132 -12.88 11.91 -7.57
C GLU A 132 -12.34 10.67 -6.86
N GLN A 133 -12.15 10.75 -5.55
CA GLN A 133 -11.70 9.64 -4.73
C GLN A 133 -12.67 8.46 -4.80
N THR A 134 -13.96 8.73 -4.59
CA THR A 134 -15.01 7.70 -4.61
C THR A 134 -15.24 7.16 -6.03
N LEU A 135 -15.04 7.97 -7.06
CA LEU A 135 -15.08 7.53 -8.46
C LEU A 135 -13.95 6.53 -8.75
N LYS A 136 -12.74 6.80 -8.23
CA LYS A 136 -11.55 5.98 -8.46
C LYS A 136 -11.52 4.68 -7.63
N TYR A 137 -11.84 4.76 -6.34
CA TYR A 137 -11.69 3.63 -5.40
C TYR A 137 -13.01 2.99 -4.96
N GLY A 138 -14.14 3.53 -5.40
CA GLY A 138 -15.46 3.19 -4.88
C GLY A 138 -15.75 3.88 -3.55
N GLY A 139 -16.99 3.79 -3.08
CA GLY A 139 -17.41 4.44 -1.83
C GLY A 139 -17.09 3.65 -0.58
N ARG A 140 -16.97 4.36 0.54
CA ARG A 140 -16.83 3.78 1.88
C ARG A 140 -17.91 2.76 2.20
N LYS A 141 -17.52 1.74 2.98
CA LYS A 141 -18.36 0.59 3.34
C LYS A 141 -18.94 0.69 4.75
N ASN A 142 -18.24 1.34 5.66
CA ASN A 142 -18.67 1.48 7.05
C ASN A 142 -19.08 2.91 7.35
N THR A 143 -20.20 3.10 8.08
CA THR A 143 -20.62 4.43 8.52
C THR A 143 -19.57 5.05 9.45
N PRO A 144 -19.42 6.39 9.48
CA PRO A 144 -18.42 7.05 10.30
C PRO A 144 -18.54 6.67 11.78
N SER A 145 -17.41 6.51 12.46
CA SER A 145 -17.40 6.34 13.92
C SER A 145 -17.72 7.66 14.64
N LYS A 146 -18.17 7.62 15.90
CA LYS A 146 -18.40 8.85 16.69
C LYS A 146 -17.17 9.75 16.75
N ALA A 147 -15.99 9.15 16.87
CA ALA A 147 -14.71 9.87 16.88
C ALA A 147 -14.42 10.54 15.53
N GLU A 148 -14.67 9.85 14.42
CA GLU A 148 -14.52 10.38 13.07
C GLU A 148 -15.46 11.56 12.82
N ILE A 149 -16.69 11.50 13.33
CA ILE A 149 -17.64 12.59 13.14
C ILE A 149 -17.25 13.83 13.94
N GLY A 150 -16.62 13.66 15.11
CA GLY A 150 -16.00 14.79 15.83
C GLY A 150 -14.99 15.56 14.97
N LEU A 151 -14.23 14.86 14.12
CA LEU A 151 -13.28 15.47 13.19
C LEU A 151 -13.98 16.19 12.03
N LEU A 152 -15.07 15.60 11.52
CA LEU A 152 -15.88 16.18 10.45
C LEU A 152 -16.69 17.42 10.91
N ALA A 153 -17.08 17.45 12.18
CA ALA A 153 -17.87 18.52 12.80
C ALA A 153 -17.01 19.72 13.24
N ALA A 154 -15.73 19.51 13.56
CA ALA A 154 -14.80 20.60 13.86
C ALA A 154 -14.54 21.43 12.58
N ASN A 155 -15.11 22.64 12.54
CA ASN A 155 -15.04 23.58 11.42
C ASN A 155 -13.58 23.95 11.04
N GLY A 156 -12.95 23.23 10.10
CA GLY A 156 -11.75 23.60 9.30
C GLY A 156 -10.58 24.22 10.08
N GLN A 157 -9.41 23.62 10.22
CA GLN A 157 -8.43 23.37 9.15
C GLN A 157 -7.61 22.09 9.40
N ASN A 158 -7.93 21.36 10.48
CA ASN A 158 -7.21 20.17 10.96
C ASN A 158 -8.20 19.00 11.15
N GLY A 159 -9.14 18.79 10.22
CA GLY A 159 -10.18 17.75 10.27
C GLY A 159 -9.66 16.32 10.09
N GLY A 160 -8.41 16.09 10.47
CA GLY A 160 -7.77 14.79 10.42
C GLY A 160 -7.36 14.32 11.81
N LYS A 161 -7.17 13.01 11.94
CA LYS A 161 -6.61 12.38 13.13
C LYS A 161 -5.14 12.10 12.88
N ASN A 162 -4.27 12.39 13.84
CA ASN A 162 -2.91 11.88 13.79
C ASN A 162 -2.94 10.35 13.83
N GLN A 163 -2.64 9.73 12.68
CA GLN A 163 -2.55 8.30 12.52
C GLN A 163 -1.08 7.91 12.40
N THR A 164 -0.64 7.08 13.34
CA THR A 164 0.71 6.55 13.37
C THR A 164 0.81 5.28 12.53
N PHE A 165 1.88 5.19 11.76
CA PHE A 165 2.35 4.03 11.01
C PHE A 165 3.74 3.66 11.51
N LEU A 166 3.95 2.39 11.82
CA LEU A 166 5.23 1.88 12.29
C LEU A 166 6.11 1.47 11.13
N LEU A 167 7.40 1.66 11.32
CA LEU A 167 8.46 1.14 10.48
C LEU A 167 9.20 0.02 11.25
N PRO A 168 9.76 -0.97 10.55
CA PRO A 168 10.75 -1.88 11.10
C PRO A 168 11.80 -1.16 11.97
N GLY A 169 12.09 -1.73 13.13
CA GLY A 169 13.03 -1.16 14.10
C GLY A 169 12.42 -0.27 15.18
N GLY A 170 11.10 -0.15 15.23
CA GLY A 170 10.40 0.63 16.26
C GLY A 170 10.29 2.13 15.94
N PHE A 171 10.72 2.54 14.75
CA PHE A 171 10.48 3.90 14.25
C PHE A 171 9.01 4.08 13.86
N SER A 172 8.55 5.32 13.79
CA SER A 172 7.19 5.61 13.38
C SER A 172 7.08 6.91 12.59
N LEU A 173 6.09 6.95 11.70
CA LEU A 173 5.66 8.12 10.95
C LEU A 173 4.22 8.43 11.34
N THR A 174 3.89 9.70 11.48
CA THR A 174 2.52 10.13 11.78
C THR A 174 1.99 10.97 10.64
N LEU A 175 0.84 10.58 10.12
CA LEU A 175 0.10 11.32 9.10
C LEU A 175 -1.14 11.97 9.70
N LEU A 176 -1.53 13.12 9.15
CA LEU A 176 -2.83 13.72 9.44
C LEU A 176 -3.90 13.04 8.57
N ALA A 177 -4.53 11.99 9.11
CA ALA A 177 -5.47 11.15 8.39
C ALA A 177 -6.86 11.78 8.27
N THR A 178 -7.39 11.91 7.06
CA THR A 178 -8.76 12.37 6.81
C THR A 178 -9.73 11.21 6.51
N PRO A 179 -11.04 11.37 6.75
CA PRO A 179 -12.05 10.34 6.45
C PRO A 179 -12.13 9.84 5.01
N SER A 180 -11.54 10.58 4.07
CA SER A 180 -11.48 10.26 2.64
C SER A 180 -10.20 9.53 2.21
N MET A 181 -9.19 9.44 3.06
CA MET A 181 -7.93 8.79 2.72
C MET A 181 -8.09 7.29 2.56
N VAL A 182 -7.58 6.79 1.43
CA VAL A 182 -7.38 5.35 1.19
C VAL A 182 -5.94 4.95 1.54
N MET A 183 -5.67 3.65 1.56
CA MET A 183 -4.32 3.13 1.82
C MET A 183 -3.29 3.59 0.80
N ASP A 184 -3.69 3.78 -0.46
CA ASP A 184 -2.84 4.33 -1.51
C ASP A 184 -2.36 5.76 -1.19
N ASP A 185 -3.26 6.64 -0.74
CA ASP A 185 -2.88 8.00 -0.30
C ASP A 185 -1.91 7.94 0.89
N CYS A 186 -2.21 7.08 1.86
CA CYS A 186 -1.38 6.89 3.04
C CYS A 186 0.02 6.42 2.63
N LEU A 187 0.11 5.46 1.71
CA LEU A 187 1.38 4.92 1.22
C LEU A 187 2.18 6.01 0.51
N ASN A 188 1.55 6.76 -0.38
CA ASN A 188 2.19 7.87 -1.10
C ASN A 188 2.78 8.92 -0.16
N LEU A 189 2.01 9.36 0.84
CA LEU A 189 2.48 10.31 1.85
C LEU A 189 3.61 9.74 2.72
N LEU A 190 3.56 8.45 3.07
CA LEU A 190 4.65 7.80 3.82
C LEU A 190 5.92 7.70 2.98
N CYS A 191 5.80 7.33 1.69
CA CYS A 191 6.92 7.27 0.76
C CYS A 191 7.56 8.66 0.56
N GLU A 192 6.76 9.71 0.40
CA GLU A 192 7.25 11.09 0.35
C GLU A 192 8.04 11.45 1.62
N ARG A 193 7.53 11.11 2.81
CA ARG A 193 8.22 11.33 4.10
C ARG A 193 9.53 10.56 4.23
N LEU A 194 9.68 9.45 3.51
CA LEU A 194 10.90 8.64 3.44
C LEU A 194 11.85 9.10 2.32
N ASN A 195 11.53 10.17 1.60
CA ASN A 195 12.22 10.66 0.39
C ASN A 195 12.23 9.65 -0.77
N ILE A 196 11.19 8.81 -0.88
CA ILE A 196 10.98 7.90 -2.00
C ILE A 196 10.17 8.66 -3.06
N SER A 197 10.87 9.17 -4.07
CA SER A 197 10.27 10.00 -5.14
C SER A 197 9.89 9.23 -6.40
N ASN A 198 10.47 8.04 -6.61
CA ASN A 198 10.17 7.23 -7.78
C ASN A 198 8.83 6.51 -7.62
N THR A 199 7.90 6.76 -8.54
CA THR A 199 6.55 6.16 -8.54
C THR A 199 6.58 4.63 -8.67
N LEU A 200 7.49 4.09 -9.50
CA LEU A 200 7.66 2.63 -9.63
C LEU A 200 8.26 2.01 -8.36
N GLU A 201 9.06 2.76 -7.60
CA GLU A 201 9.59 2.28 -6.32
C GLU A 201 8.51 2.30 -5.24
N ASN A 202 7.63 3.31 -5.26
CA ASN A 202 6.51 3.42 -4.33
C ASN A 202 5.60 2.17 -4.38
N ASP A 203 5.33 1.66 -5.58
CA ASP A 203 4.58 0.42 -5.82
C ASP A 203 5.18 -0.84 -5.15
N GLU A 204 6.45 -0.78 -4.74
CA GLU A 204 7.14 -1.86 -4.06
C GLU A 204 6.85 -1.91 -2.56
N TYR A 205 6.31 -0.83 -1.99
CA TYR A 205 5.94 -0.73 -0.59
C TYR A 205 4.47 -1.09 -0.37
N SER A 206 4.13 -1.42 0.87
CA SER A 206 2.79 -1.82 1.26
C SER A 206 2.53 -1.61 2.73
N ILE A 207 1.25 -1.41 3.07
CA ILE A 207 0.80 -1.24 4.44
C ILE A 207 0.14 -2.53 4.90
N PHE A 208 0.53 -2.97 6.09
CA PHE A 208 -0.03 -4.11 6.79
C PHE A 208 -0.76 -3.63 8.03
N ILE A 209 -1.84 -4.31 8.38
CA ILE A 209 -2.36 -4.29 9.75
C ILE A 209 -1.82 -5.50 10.51
N VAL A 210 -1.25 -5.26 11.68
CA VAL A 210 -0.78 -6.30 12.61
C VAL A 210 -1.59 -6.23 13.88
N ILE A 211 -2.25 -7.32 14.23
CA ILE A 211 -3.07 -7.45 15.43
C ILE A 211 -2.24 -8.24 16.45
N THR A 212 -1.87 -7.59 17.54
CA THR A 212 -0.96 -8.15 18.56
C THR A 212 -1.61 -9.29 19.32
N SER A 213 -2.87 -9.14 19.71
CA SER A 213 -3.62 -10.08 20.55
C SER A 213 -3.88 -11.44 19.87
N GLY A 214 -3.84 -11.49 18.54
CA GLY A 214 -4.07 -12.70 17.75
C GLY A 214 -2.87 -13.17 16.93
N HIS A 215 -1.71 -12.50 17.07
CA HIS A 215 -0.51 -12.73 16.24
C HIS A 215 -0.79 -12.80 14.73
N SER A 216 -1.80 -12.08 14.25
CA SER A 216 -2.22 -12.09 12.86
C SER A 216 -1.77 -10.82 12.15
N SER A 217 -1.36 -10.95 10.89
CA SER A 217 -1.06 -9.81 10.03
C SER A 217 -1.80 -9.93 8.70
N ARG A 218 -2.22 -8.80 8.14
CA ARG A 218 -2.94 -8.73 6.87
C ARG A 218 -2.41 -7.59 6.02
N LEU A 219 -2.14 -7.88 4.74
CA LEU A 219 -1.87 -6.85 3.73
C LEU A 219 -3.15 -6.05 3.47
N LEU A 220 -3.05 -4.72 3.52
CA LEU A 220 -4.16 -3.83 3.22
C LEU A 220 -4.20 -3.52 1.72
N ASN A 221 -5.38 -3.60 1.12
CA ASN A 221 -5.58 -3.25 -0.27
C ASN A 221 -5.47 -1.72 -0.45
N PRO A 222 -4.74 -1.21 -1.46
CA PRO A 222 -4.61 0.22 -1.73
C PRO A 222 -5.93 1.00 -1.78
N ALA A 223 -7.03 0.36 -2.24
CA ALA A 223 -8.35 0.96 -2.34
C ALA A 223 -9.17 0.94 -1.03
N GLU A 224 -8.69 0.29 0.04
CA GLU A 224 -9.39 0.31 1.34
C GLU A 224 -9.25 1.69 2.00
N TYR A 225 -10.35 2.22 2.54
CA TYR A 225 -10.35 3.45 3.33
C TYR A 225 -9.77 3.22 4.73
N LEU A 226 -8.88 4.10 5.17
CA LEU A 226 -8.25 4.02 6.51
C LEU A 226 -9.29 3.96 7.63
N PHE A 227 -10.29 4.85 7.58
CA PHE A 227 -11.32 4.92 8.60
C PHE A 227 -12.33 3.77 8.55
N ASP A 228 -12.45 3.09 7.41
CA ASP A 228 -13.19 1.83 7.37
C ASP A 228 -12.41 0.78 8.17
N ILE A 229 -11.11 0.58 7.89
CA ILE A 229 -10.27 -0.39 8.61
C ILE A 229 -10.31 -0.16 10.13
N ILE A 230 -10.15 1.09 10.57
CA ILE A 230 -10.23 1.46 12.00
C ILE A 230 -11.60 1.11 12.58
N SER A 231 -12.69 1.38 11.84
CA SER A 231 -14.05 1.08 12.29
C SER A 231 -14.31 -0.44 12.34
N GLU A 232 -13.73 -1.22 11.43
CA GLU A 232 -13.82 -2.68 11.45
C GLU A 232 -13.12 -3.26 12.67
N CYS A 233 -11.91 -2.78 13.00
CA CYS A 233 -11.20 -3.16 14.22
C CYS A 233 -12.03 -2.86 15.47
N ALA A 234 -12.57 -1.63 15.57
CA ALA A 234 -13.38 -1.22 16.71
C ALA A 234 -14.63 -2.11 16.88
N ARG A 235 -15.33 -2.43 15.78
CA ARG A 235 -16.50 -3.32 15.79
C ARG A 235 -16.15 -4.77 16.17
N ALA A 236 -14.96 -5.22 15.80
CA ALA A 236 -14.45 -6.53 16.17
C ALA A 236 -13.81 -6.57 17.58
N ASN A 237 -13.89 -5.48 18.35
CA ASN A 237 -13.22 -5.31 19.66
C ASN A 237 -11.70 -5.52 19.59
N ILE A 238 -11.09 -5.23 18.44
CA ILE A 238 -9.64 -5.24 18.25
C ILE A 238 -9.11 -3.87 18.65
N ILE A 239 -8.54 -3.79 19.84
CA ILE A 239 -8.03 -2.54 20.43
C ILE A 239 -6.54 -2.36 20.16
N ASP A 240 -5.78 -3.46 20.13
CA ASP A 240 -4.33 -3.42 19.98
C ASP A 240 -3.93 -3.90 18.56
N PHE A 241 -3.79 -2.94 17.66
CA PHE A 241 -3.31 -3.15 16.30
C PHE A 241 -2.35 -2.05 15.89
N HIS A 242 -1.46 -2.40 14.96
CA HIS A 242 -0.50 -1.47 14.36
C HIS A 242 -0.61 -1.49 12.84
N LEU A 243 -0.52 -0.31 12.24
CA LEU A 243 -0.32 -0.18 10.79
C LEU A 243 1.19 -0.14 10.54
N ILE A 244 1.72 -1.08 9.75
CA ILE A 244 3.14 -1.21 9.49
C ILE A 244 3.40 -1.06 7.99
N ILE A 245 4.33 -0.21 7.62
CA ILE A 245 4.85 -0.10 6.26
C ILE A 245 6.03 -1.06 6.08
N LYS A 246 6.02 -1.81 4.97
CA LYS A 246 7.12 -2.69 4.56
C LYS A 246 7.36 -2.59 3.06
N ARG A 247 8.62 -2.79 2.65
CA ARG A 247 8.91 -3.10 1.24
C ARG A 247 8.59 -4.56 0.98
N MET A 248 7.76 -4.82 -0.02
CA MET A 248 7.28 -6.16 -0.39
C MET A 248 7.86 -6.67 -1.70
N LEU A 249 8.11 -5.76 -2.64
CA LEU A 249 8.74 -6.09 -3.92
C LEU A 249 10.18 -5.57 -3.93
N TRP A 250 11.03 -6.25 -4.69
CA TRP A 250 12.45 -5.92 -4.81
C TRP A 250 12.84 -5.80 -6.28
N PHE A 251 12.05 -5.03 -7.05
CA PHE A 251 12.13 -4.98 -8.50
C PHE A 251 13.15 -3.95 -8.99
N ASN A 252 12.98 -2.68 -8.61
CA ASN A 252 13.95 -1.63 -8.87
C ASN A 252 15.06 -1.72 -7.82
N ILE A 253 16.11 -2.49 -8.15
CA ILE A 253 17.33 -2.52 -7.34
C ILE A 253 18.33 -1.53 -7.91
N PRO A 254 18.25 -0.27 -7.49
CA PRO A 254 19.46 0.43 -7.13
C PRO A 254 19.26 1.22 -5.83
N PHE A 255 19.23 0.53 -4.69
CA PHE A 255 19.55 1.20 -3.42
C PHE A 255 21.04 1.52 -3.43
N VAL A 256 21.41 2.60 -4.10
CA VAL A 256 22.73 3.18 -3.90
C VAL A 256 22.59 4.07 -2.69
N PHE A 257 22.95 3.52 -1.53
CA PHE A 257 23.15 4.31 -0.31
C PHE A 257 24.42 5.14 -0.49
N ASN A 258 24.36 6.17 -1.32
CA ASN A 258 25.37 7.21 -1.36
C ASN A 258 25.08 8.16 -0.19
N ASN A 259 26.09 8.39 0.65
CA ASN A 259 26.00 9.14 1.91
C ASN A 259 25.35 10.54 1.83
N ASN A 260 25.09 11.07 0.63
CA ASN A 260 24.67 12.46 0.43
C ASN A 260 23.16 12.65 0.19
N ASN A 261 22.39 11.61 -0.17
CA ASN A 261 21.00 11.80 -0.64
C ASN A 261 19.91 10.98 0.05
N GLN A 262 20.24 10.03 0.94
CA GLN A 262 19.24 9.17 1.58
C GLN A 262 19.00 9.55 3.03
N SER A 263 17.73 9.58 3.45
CA SER A 263 17.38 9.89 4.84
C SER A 263 17.88 8.79 5.79
N GLU A 264 18.38 9.18 6.97
CA GLU A 264 18.80 8.22 8.00
C GLU A 264 17.64 7.26 8.37
N MET A 265 16.42 7.79 8.37
CA MET A 265 15.19 7.04 8.63
C MET A 265 14.96 5.93 7.60
N PHE A 266 15.22 6.18 6.32
CA PHE A 266 15.13 5.18 5.26
C PHE A 266 16.19 4.08 5.40
N ILE A 267 17.44 4.44 5.72
CA ILE A 267 18.52 3.48 5.99
C ILE A 267 18.14 2.57 7.15
N ASN A 268 17.64 3.16 8.25
CA ASN A 268 17.16 2.42 9.40
C ASN A 268 15.99 1.49 9.04
N PHE A 269 14.98 2.00 8.34
CA PHE A 269 13.85 1.20 7.87
C PHE A 269 14.30 -0.05 7.10
N MET A 270 15.15 0.13 6.08
CA MET A 270 15.62 -0.98 5.24
C MET A 270 16.49 -1.97 6.02
N TYR A 271 17.42 -1.48 6.85
CA TYR A 271 18.27 -2.33 7.69
C TYR A 271 17.42 -3.19 8.62
N HIS A 272 16.52 -2.57 9.39
CA HIS A 272 15.71 -3.29 10.36
C HIS A 272 14.68 -4.22 9.71
N GLN A 273 14.27 -3.99 8.45
CA GLN A 273 13.41 -4.92 7.72
C GLN A 273 14.14 -6.22 7.35
N LEU A 274 15.41 -6.14 6.97
CA LEU A 274 16.18 -7.28 6.43
C LEU A 274 16.84 -8.16 7.50
N ILE A 275 17.04 -7.63 8.71
CA ILE A 275 17.69 -8.37 9.80
C ILE A 275 16.97 -9.69 10.15
N PRO A 276 15.63 -9.73 10.33
CA PRO A 276 14.95 -10.99 10.61
C PRO A 276 15.16 -12.05 9.52
N GLU A 277 15.11 -11.66 8.24
CA GLU A 277 15.32 -12.58 7.10
C GLU A 277 16.76 -13.11 7.05
N LEU A 278 17.74 -12.25 7.34
CA LEU A 278 19.14 -12.68 7.48
C LEU A 278 19.31 -13.69 8.62
N LEU A 279 18.78 -13.38 9.81
CA LEU A 279 18.94 -14.22 11.00
C LEU A 279 18.18 -15.54 10.90
N GLU A 280 17.07 -15.59 10.17
CA GLU A 280 16.41 -16.83 9.82
C GLU A 280 17.26 -17.67 8.83
N GLY A 281 18.09 -17.01 8.02
CA GLY A 281 19.01 -17.65 7.09
C GLY A 281 18.34 -18.12 5.80
N THR A 282 17.27 -17.45 5.39
CA THR A 282 16.46 -17.81 4.20
C THR A 282 17.20 -17.60 2.89
N MET A 283 18.16 -16.67 2.86
CA MET A 283 18.94 -16.31 1.66
C MET A 283 20.25 -17.10 1.51
N ILE A 284 20.52 -18.07 2.40
CA ILE A 284 21.77 -18.82 2.43
C ILE A 284 21.64 -20.07 1.57
N ILE A 285 22.52 -20.17 0.57
CA ILE A 285 22.66 -21.36 -0.26
C ILE A 285 23.83 -22.19 0.28
N LEU A 286 23.58 -23.46 0.55
CA LEU A 286 24.58 -24.45 0.93
C LEU A 286 24.88 -25.33 -0.28
N ASN A 287 26.15 -25.59 -0.55
CA ASN A 287 26.53 -26.50 -1.63
C ASN A 287 26.72 -27.89 -1.03
N ASN A 288 25.85 -28.86 -1.34
CA ASN A 288 25.88 -30.19 -0.72
C ASN A 288 25.97 -30.16 0.83
N ASN A 289 25.19 -29.30 1.48
CA ASN A 289 25.24 -29.05 2.95
C ASN A 289 26.55 -28.44 3.47
N HIS A 290 27.44 -27.97 2.59
CA HIS A 290 28.66 -27.27 2.96
C HIS A 290 28.54 -25.76 2.73
N LEU A 291 29.08 -25.00 3.69
CA LEU A 291 29.22 -23.56 3.57
C LEU A 291 30.52 -23.25 2.81
N SER A 292 30.44 -22.41 1.78
CA SER A 292 31.64 -21.97 1.07
C SER A 292 32.45 -20.96 1.90
N ASP A 293 33.77 -20.94 1.73
CA ASP A 293 34.65 -19.98 2.43
C ASP A 293 34.26 -18.53 2.13
N LYS A 294 33.90 -18.22 0.88
CA LYS A 294 33.43 -16.89 0.50
C LYS A 294 32.20 -16.48 1.31
N LEU A 295 31.20 -17.37 1.40
CA LEU A 295 29.97 -17.08 2.13
C LEU A 295 30.22 -16.99 3.64
N MET A 296 31.11 -17.81 4.19
CA MET A 296 31.55 -17.69 5.58
C MET A 296 32.12 -16.29 5.86
N GLN A 297 33.02 -15.81 5.00
CA GLN A 297 33.61 -14.48 5.13
C GLN A 297 32.58 -13.36 5.05
N GLU A 298 31.61 -13.47 4.14
CA GLU A 298 30.51 -12.51 4.02
C GLU A 298 29.61 -12.51 5.26
N ILE A 299 29.23 -13.69 5.78
CA ILE A 299 28.43 -13.82 7.00
C ILE A 299 29.17 -13.24 8.23
N SER A 300 30.48 -13.51 8.36
CA SER A 300 31.30 -12.93 9.43
C SER A 300 31.35 -11.40 9.34
N LEU A 301 31.47 -10.84 8.13
CA LEU A 301 31.41 -9.39 7.92
C LEU A 301 30.02 -8.84 8.26
N MET A 302 28.94 -9.51 7.85
CA MET A 302 27.57 -9.13 8.20
C MET A 302 27.33 -9.11 9.71
N ALA A 303 27.85 -10.10 10.45
CA ALA A 303 27.78 -10.13 11.91
C ALA A 303 28.58 -8.98 12.57
N ALA A 304 29.80 -8.69 12.07
CA ALA A 304 30.58 -7.54 12.55
C ALA A 304 29.86 -6.20 12.30
N LEU A 305 29.26 -6.02 11.11
CA LEU A 305 28.46 -4.85 10.77
C LEU A 305 27.23 -4.71 11.66
N GLN A 306 26.52 -5.80 11.95
CA GLN A 306 25.38 -5.80 12.87
C GLN A 306 25.76 -5.37 14.29
N TYR A 307 26.90 -5.87 14.79
CA TYR A 307 27.43 -5.49 16.09
C TYR A 307 27.70 -3.98 16.16
N ARG A 308 28.36 -3.43 15.13
CA ARG A 308 28.65 -2.01 15.04
C ARG A 308 27.40 -1.14 14.82
N ALA A 309 26.46 -1.60 13.98
CA ALA A 309 25.19 -0.93 13.74
C ALA A 309 24.31 -0.82 15.01
N SER A 310 24.53 -1.71 15.98
CA SER A 310 23.91 -1.68 17.31
C SER A 310 24.65 -0.77 18.30
N ASN A 311 25.57 0.07 17.81
CA ASN A 311 26.42 0.97 18.58
C ASN A 311 27.31 0.27 19.63
N LYS A 312 27.65 -1.01 19.41
CA LYS A 312 28.56 -1.72 20.29
C LYS A 312 30.03 -1.50 19.87
N ILE A 313 30.92 -1.48 20.85
CA ILE A 313 32.35 -1.25 20.71
C ILE A 313 33.10 -2.44 21.32
N GLY A 314 34.32 -2.71 20.85
CA GLY A 314 35.13 -3.85 21.30
C GLY A 314 34.69 -5.18 20.69
N LEU A 315 35.24 -6.28 21.19
CA LEU A 315 35.01 -7.61 20.63
C LEU A 315 33.74 -8.26 21.19
N PRO A 316 32.85 -8.82 20.35
CA PRO A 316 31.67 -9.54 20.81
C PRO A 316 32.05 -10.82 21.55
N SER A 317 31.31 -11.13 22.62
CA SER A 317 31.40 -12.43 23.29
C SER A 317 30.82 -13.55 22.43
N MET A 318 31.19 -14.82 22.71
CA MET A 318 30.60 -15.98 22.02
C MET A 318 29.07 -16.04 22.12
N ARG A 319 28.50 -15.56 23.24
CA ARG A 319 27.04 -15.49 23.43
C ARG A 319 26.41 -14.48 22.48
N GLU A 320 27.03 -13.32 22.31
CA GLU A 320 26.56 -12.30 21.38
C GLU A 320 26.72 -12.73 19.92
N VAL A 321 27.85 -13.38 19.58
CA VAL A 321 28.09 -13.95 18.24
C VAL A 321 26.95 -14.86 17.79
N LYS A 322 26.43 -15.70 18.70
CA LYS A 322 25.29 -16.58 18.39
C LYS A 322 24.05 -15.80 17.91
N HIS A 323 23.82 -14.59 18.41
CA HIS A 323 22.65 -13.77 18.04
C HIS A 323 22.87 -12.93 16.78
N LEU A 324 24.10 -12.86 16.27
CA LEU A 324 24.46 -12.14 15.04
C LEU A 324 24.47 -13.05 13.80
N LEU A 325 24.44 -14.38 14.03
CA LEU A 325 24.58 -15.38 12.99
C LEU A 325 23.23 -15.96 12.54
N PRO A 326 23.08 -16.28 11.25
CA PRO A 326 21.92 -16.98 10.72
C PRO A 326 21.68 -18.35 11.39
N ALA A 327 20.41 -18.68 11.65
CA ALA A 327 20.01 -19.95 12.22
C ALA A 327 20.45 -21.15 11.37
N THR A 328 20.47 -21.00 10.04
CA THR A 328 20.96 -22.01 9.09
C THR A 328 22.41 -22.41 9.37
N VAL A 329 23.32 -21.44 9.58
CA VAL A 329 24.74 -21.75 9.82
C VAL A 329 25.03 -22.23 11.23
N LEU A 330 24.21 -21.83 12.22
CA LEU A 330 24.32 -22.32 13.59
C LEU A 330 23.99 -23.81 13.73
N LYS A 331 23.23 -24.37 12.78
CA LYS A 331 22.89 -25.80 12.73
C LYS A 331 23.98 -26.66 12.08
N LEU A 332 24.91 -26.05 11.34
CA LEU A 332 25.98 -26.76 10.66
C LEU A 332 27.04 -27.23 11.66
N LYS A 333 27.48 -28.48 11.49
CA LYS A 333 28.58 -29.06 12.29
C LYS A 333 29.97 -28.76 11.69
N SER A 334 30.02 -28.27 10.45
CA SER A 334 31.25 -28.06 9.69
C SER A 334 32.09 -26.90 10.20
N VAL A 335 31.50 -25.90 10.86
CA VAL A 335 32.20 -24.72 11.38
C VAL A 335 31.96 -24.60 12.87
N ARG A 336 33.03 -24.59 13.67
CA ARG A 336 32.90 -24.51 15.13
C ARG A 336 32.55 -23.08 15.58
N PRO A 337 31.85 -22.91 16.72
CA PRO A 337 31.54 -21.59 17.27
C PRO A 337 32.77 -20.69 17.51
N GLN A 338 33.93 -21.26 17.86
CA GLN A 338 35.17 -20.48 18.01
C GLN A 338 35.66 -19.91 16.67
N GLU A 339 35.52 -20.66 15.58
CA GLU A 339 35.93 -20.21 14.25
C GLU A 339 35.07 -19.03 13.78
N TRP A 340 33.77 -19.06 14.03
CA TRP A 340 32.89 -17.92 13.80
C TRP A 340 33.30 -16.69 14.60
N THR A 341 33.62 -16.89 15.88
CA THR A 341 34.01 -15.81 16.78
C THR A 341 35.30 -15.15 16.30
N ALA A 342 36.33 -15.95 15.99
CA ALA A 342 37.60 -15.47 15.44
C ALA A 342 37.39 -14.71 14.12
N ALA A 343 36.63 -15.29 13.18
CA ALA A 343 36.37 -14.65 11.89
C ALA A 343 35.61 -13.32 12.04
N ILE A 344 34.68 -13.20 12.99
CA ILE A 344 33.97 -11.94 13.25
C ILE A 344 34.90 -10.91 13.88
N HIS A 345 35.76 -11.32 14.83
CA HIS A 345 36.76 -10.44 15.45
C HIS A 345 37.72 -9.86 14.40
N ASP A 346 38.22 -10.71 13.50
CA ASP A 346 39.10 -10.29 12.40
C ASP A 346 38.42 -9.28 11.48
N ARG A 347 37.17 -9.52 11.08
CA ARG A 347 36.42 -8.59 10.21
C ARG A 347 36.09 -7.27 10.91
N LEU A 348 35.80 -7.32 12.21
CA LEU A 348 35.49 -6.15 13.01
C LEU A 348 36.70 -5.22 13.07
N GLY A 349 37.87 -5.74 13.48
CA GLY A 349 39.10 -4.96 13.57
C GLY A 349 39.61 -4.47 12.21
N ALA A 350 39.55 -5.31 11.17
CA ALA A 350 40.10 -4.95 9.87
C ALA A 350 39.25 -3.94 9.08
N PHE A 351 37.91 -3.95 9.23
CA PHE A 351 37.04 -3.23 8.30
C PHE A 351 35.90 -2.42 8.90
N VAL A 352 35.61 -2.54 10.21
CA VAL A 352 34.34 -2.04 10.77
C VAL A 352 34.52 -1.16 12.00
N GLU A 353 35.58 -1.33 12.79
CA GLU A 353 35.79 -0.66 14.07
C GLU A 353 35.65 0.87 14.01
N SER A 354 36.17 1.50 12.95
CA SER A 354 36.14 2.95 12.77
C SER A 354 34.84 3.52 12.17
N MET A 355 33.90 2.67 11.74
CA MET A 355 32.67 3.11 11.07
C MET A 355 31.67 3.72 12.04
N SER A 356 30.82 4.64 11.61
CA SER A 356 29.61 5.02 12.33
C SER A 356 28.55 3.91 12.27
N THR A 357 27.51 4.02 13.10
CA THR A 357 26.36 3.10 13.09
C THR A 357 25.65 3.11 11.73
N ILE A 358 25.54 4.28 11.09
CA ILE A 358 24.90 4.45 9.78
C ILE A 358 25.77 3.89 8.66
N GLU A 359 27.08 4.15 8.66
CA GLU A 359 27.98 3.55 7.67
C GLU A 359 27.98 2.02 7.75
N ALA A 360 27.91 1.45 8.96
CA ALA A 360 27.77 0.01 9.14
C ALA A 360 26.47 -0.53 8.54
N LYS A 361 25.34 0.16 8.75
CA LYS A 361 24.04 -0.20 8.13
C LYS A 361 24.07 -0.08 6.61
N ILE A 362 24.68 0.98 6.07
CA ILE A 362 24.86 1.17 4.63
C ILE A 362 25.69 0.04 4.02
N LYS A 363 26.84 -0.29 4.64
CA LYS A 363 27.72 -1.35 4.15
C LYS A 363 27.05 -2.73 4.25
N PHE A 364 26.27 -2.97 5.29
CA PHE A 364 25.42 -4.17 5.42
C PHE A 364 24.42 -4.26 4.27
N LEU A 365 23.67 -3.19 4.00
CA LEU A 365 22.66 -3.17 2.95
C LEU A 365 23.28 -3.32 1.55
N ASN A 366 24.46 -2.75 1.35
CA ASN A 366 25.22 -2.90 0.10
C ASN A 366 25.76 -4.31 -0.11
N LEU A 367 26.03 -5.06 0.96
CA LEU A 367 26.48 -6.44 0.89
C LEU A 367 25.30 -7.39 0.68
N ILE A 368 24.26 -7.32 1.51
CA ILE A 368 23.14 -8.28 1.44
C ILE A 368 22.40 -8.24 0.10
N LYS A 369 22.33 -7.08 -0.56
CA LYS A 369 21.68 -6.94 -1.86
C LYS A 369 22.37 -7.69 -3.00
N THR A 370 23.62 -8.14 -2.80
CA THR A 370 24.37 -8.92 -3.79
C THR A 370 24.12 -10.41 -3.68
N TRP A 371 23.45 -10.86 -2.61
CA TRP A 371 23.19 -12.27 -2.38
C TRP A 371 22.22 -12.84 -3.43
N PRO A 372 22.42 -14.09 -3.91
CA PRO A 372 21.66 -14.64 -5.04
C PRO A 372 20.15 -14.69 -4.80
N LEU A 373 19.74 -14.95 -3.56
CA LEU A 373 18.33 -15.05 -3.16
C LEU A 373 17.77 -13.75 -2.56
N PHE A 374 18.50 -12.63 -2.66
CA PHE A 374 18.03 -11.36 -2.12
C PHE A 374 16.68 -10.94 -2.72
N GLY A 375 15.77 -10.50 -1.84
CA GLY A 375 14.43 -10.06 -2.23
C GLY A 375 13.48 -11.18 -2.66
N THR A 376 13.86 -12.44 -2.42
CA THR A 376 13.02 -13.61 -2.69
C THR A 376 12.05 -13.85 -1.53
N THR A 377 10.77 -13.99 -1.84
CA THR A 377 9.77 -14.47 -0.87
C THR A 377 9.57 -15.96 -1.04
N PHE A 378 9.67 -16.72 0.05
CA PHE A 378 9.65 -18.17 0.02
C PHE A 378 8.30 -18.76 0.46
N PHE A 379 7.89 -19.84 -0.20
CA PHE A 379 6.69 -20.61 0.11
C PHE A 379 7.03 -22.10 0.11
N THR A 380 6.64 -22.83 1.14
CA THR A 380 6.82 -24.29 1.18
C THR A 380 5.81 -24.99 0.29
N VAL A 381 6.29 -25.89 -0.55
CA VAL A 381 5.48 -26.73 -1.44
C VAL A 381 5.57 -28.17 -0.98
N GLN A 382 4.41 -28.79 -0.82
CA GLN A 382 4.29 -30.17 -0.38
C GLN A 382 4.52 -31.16 -1.52
N SER A 383 3.99 -30.85 -2.70
CA SER A 383 4.12 -31.68 -3.90
C SER A 383 4.05 -30.83 -5.18
N VAL A 384 4.76 -31.29 -6.20
CA VAL A 384 4.75 -30.77 -7.57
C VAL A 384 4.47 -31.95 -8.51
N ASP A 385 3.66 -31.73 -9.55
CA ASP A 385 3.28 -32.73 -10.54
C ASP A 385 4.34 -32.97 -11.65
N ASP A 386 5.60 -32.64 -11.37
CA ASP A 386 6.74 -32.88 -12.26
C ASP A 386 7.80 -33.72 -11.54
N PRO A 387 8.12 -34.93 -12.04
CA PRO A 387 9.07 -35.83 -11.40
C PRO A 387 10.52 -35.31 -11.41
N SER A 388 10.85 -34.32 -12.25
CA SER A 388 12.16 -33.68 -12.24
C SER A 388 12.37 -32.74 -11.05
N ILE A 389 11.28 -32.30 -10.40
CA ILE A 389 11.32 -31.40 -9.25
C ILE A 389 11.09 -32.23 -7.98
N ARG A 390 12.16 -32.39 -7.18
CA ARG A 390 12.07 -33.07 -5.89
C ARG A 390 11.11 -32.33 -4.96
N SER A 391 10.17 -33.05 -4.34
CA SER A 391 9.25 -32.55 -3.31
C SER A 391 9.50 -33.26 -1.96
N PRO A 392 9.26 -32.61 -0.79
CA PRO A 392 8.88 -31.21 -0.63
C PRO A 392 10.02 -30.25 -0.99
N CYS A 393 9.68 -29.04 -1.44
CA CYS A 393 10.63 -28.01 -1.85
C CYS A 393 10.14 -26.61 -1.46
N LEU A 394 10.92 -25.57 -1.79
CA LEU A 394 10.45 -24.19 -1.72
C LEU A 394 10.16 -23.64 -3.11
N ILE A 395 9.14 -22.80 -3.21
CA ILE A 395 9.02 -21.82 -4.29
C ILE A 395 9.50 -20.46 -3.78
N GLY A 396 10.42 -19.84 -4.52
CA GLY A 396 10.87 -18.47 -4.34
C GLY A 396 10.28 -17.54 -5.40
N ILE A 397 9.59 -16.47 -5.00
CA ILE A 397 9.12 -15.42 -5.90
C ILE A 397 10.03 -14.20 -5.75
N TYR A 398 10.63 -13.77 -6.85
CA TYR A 398 11.60 -12.66 -6.86
C TYR A 398 11.51 -11.87 -8.17
N LYS A 399 12.35 -10.84 -8.33
CA LYS A 399 12.27 -9.89 -9.46
C LYS A 399 12.41 -10.50 -10.86
N ASN A 400 13.10 -11.63 -11.02
CA ASN A 400 13.34 -12.21 -12.34
C ASN A 400 12.38 -13.38 -12.66
N GLY A 401 11.58 -13.84 -11.70
CA GLY A 401 10.63 -14.93 -11.94
C GLY A 401 10.33 -15.77 -10.70
N ILE A 402 10.13 -17.06 -10.95
CA ILE A 402 9.78 -18.09 -9.97
C ILE A 402 10.94 -19.09 -9.89
N LEU A 403 11.41 -19.39 -8.68
CA LEU A 403 12.44 -20.38 -8.39
C LEU A 403 11.82 -21.57 -7.67
N PHE A 404 12.26 -22.78 -8.00
CA PHE A 404 12.07 -23.97 -7.19
C PHE A 404 13.41 -24.30 -6.55
N LEU A 405 13.44 -24.42 -5.23
CA LEU A 405 14.66 -24.57 -4.43
C LEU A 405 14.57 -25.78 -3.52
N ASP A 406 15.70 -26.42 -3.26
CA ASP A 406 15.81 -27.49 -2.27
C ASP A 406 15.38 -27.03 -0.86
N LEU A 407 14.77 -27.93 -0.09
CA LEU A 407 14.19 -27.62 1.22
C LEU A 407 15.25 -27.39 2.32
N ASP A 408 16.48 -27.84 2.12
CA ASP A 408 17.56 -27.66 3.10
C ASP A 408 18.67 -26.78 2.54
N THR A 409 19.16 -27.09 1.33
CA THR A 409 20.34 -26.44 0.74
C THR A 409 20.03 -25.10 0.06
N ARG A 410 18.78 -24.89 -0.34
CA ARG A 410 18.33 -23.75 -1.16
C ARG A 410 18.97 -23.69 -2.54
N GLU A 411 19.61 -24.77 -2.98
CA GLU A 411 20.08 -24.90 -4.35
C GLU A 411 18.88 -24.84 -5.31
N THR A 412 19.08 -24.17 -6.44
CA THR A 412 18.02 -24.01 -7.45
C THR A 412 17.83 -25.31 -8.21
N LEU A 413 16.61 -25.85 -8.12
CA LEU A 413 16.16 -27.04 -8.84
C LEU A 413 15.62 -26.67 -10.22
N PHE A 414 14.82 -25.60 -10.30
CA PHE A 414 14.16 -25.18 -11.53
C PHE A 414 13.82 -23.67 -11.49
N THR A 415 13.76 -23.02 -12.65
CA THR A 415 13.49 -21.57 -12.75
C THR A 415 12.51 -21.29 -13.88
N ILE A 416 11.51 -20.44 -13.62
CA ILE A 416 10.57 -19.92 -14.61
C ILE A 416 10.71 -18.39 -14.64
N PRO A 417 11.37 -17.81 -15.65
CA PRO A 417 11.41 -16.36 -15.84
C PRO A 417 10.02 -15.79 -16.10
N TYR A 418 9.75 -14.55 -15.68
CA TYR A 418 8.43 -13.92 -15.90
C TYR A 418 8.04 -13.82 -17.38
N ASP A 419 9.01 -13.64 -18.29
CA ASP A 419 8.76 -13.58 -19.74
C ASP A 419 8.17 -14.88 -20.30
N ASN A 420 8.37 -16.00 -19.57
CA ASN A 420 7.81 -17.30 -19.93
C ASN A 420 6.51 -17.59 -19.18
N VAL A 421 6.09 -16.79 -18.20
CA VAL A 421 4.86 -17.04 -17.43
C VAL A 421 3.64 -16.62 -18.26
N VAL A 422 2.76 -17.59 -18.55
CA VAL A 422 1.50 -17.35 -19.25
C VAL A 422 0.39 -17.01 -18.25
N SER A 423 0.26 -17.79 -17.17
CA SER A 423 -0.73 -17.51 -16.12
C SER A 423 -0.40 -18.26 -14.85
N ILE A 424 -0.71 -17.67 -13.70
CA ILE A 424 -0.64 -18.34 -12.39
C ILE A 424 -2.05 -18.29 -11.80
N ARG A 425 -2.66 -19.44 -11.56
CA ARG A 425 -4.04 -19.54 -11.08
C ARG A 425 -4.12 -20.43 -9.86
N ARG A 426 -4.99 -20.07 -8.92
CA ARG A 426 -5.26 -20.88 -7.74
C ARG A 426 -6.48 -21.75 -7.99
N HIS A 427 -6.37 -23.02 -7.64
CA HIS A 427 -7.44 -24.00 -7.58
C HIS A 427 -7.46 -24.64 -6.19
N GLN A 428 -8.34 -24.16 -5.30
CA GLN A 428 -8.43 -24.60 -3.90
C GLN A 428 -7.09 -24.46 -3.13
N ALA A 429 -6.43 -25.57 -2.79
CA ALA A 429 -5.13 -25.65 -2.11
C ALA A 429 -3.96 -25.89 -3.08
N THR A 430 -4.22 -25.84 -4.39
CA THR A 430 -3.23 -26.01 -5.45
C THR A 430 -3.10 -24.75 -6.28
N ILE A 431 -1.95 -24.56 -6.90
CA ILE A 431 -1.71 -23.53 -7.92
C ILE A 431 -1.33 -24.20 -9.23
N ASP A 432 -1.81 -23.63 -10.33
CA ASP A 432 -1.41 -23.97 -11.69
C ASP A 432 -0.52 -22.85 -12.21
N ILE A 433 0.75 -23.16 -12.45
CA ILE A 433 1.70 -22.27 -13.11
C ILE A 433 1.79 -22.71 -14.57
N LYS A 434 1.22 -21.92 -15.47
CA LYS A 434 1.35 -22.12 -16.92
C LYS A 434 2.50 -21.29 -17.45
N TYR A 435 3.41 -21.92 -18.16
CA TYR A 435 4.60 -21.26 -18.71
C TYR A 435 5.06 -21.86 -20.05
N GLY A 436 5.90 -21.12 -20.78
CA GLY A 436 6.40 -21.50 -22.10
C GLY A 436 5.61 -20.86 -23.24
N SER A 437 5.57 -21.52 -24.39
CA SER A 437 4.91 -20.97 -25.59
C SER A 437 3.39 -20.94 -25.44
N LEU A 438 2.75 -19.87 -25.91
CA LEU A 438 1.28 -19.75 -25.91
C LEU A 438 0.59 -20.89 -26.67
N ASN A 439 1.24 -21.46 -27.68
CA ASN A 439 0.67 -22.53 -28.50
C ASN A 439 0.73 -23.91 -27.81
N GLN A 440 1.72 -24.12 -26.94
CA GLN A 440 1.92 -25.37 -26.19
C GLN A 440 2.49 -25.04 -24.80
N PRO A 441 1.65 -24.54 -23.87
CA PRO A 441 2.12 -24.18 -22.54
C PRO A 441 2.35 -25.44 -21.71
N HIS A 442 3.45 -25.45 -20.97
CA HIS A 442 3.66 -26.36 -19.86
C HIS A 442 2.79 -25.91 -18.67
N ILE A 443 2.27 -26.86 -17.91
CA ILE A 443 1.47 -26.61 -16.71
C ILE A 443 2.14 -27.35 -15.57
N LEU A 444 2.50 -26.63 -14.51
CA LEU A 444 2.93 -27.19 -13.24
C LEU A 444 1.85 -26.97 -12.20
N GLN A 445 1.38 -28.04 -11.59
CA GLN A 445 0.49 -28.03 -10.45
C GLN A 445 1.29 -28.21 -9.16
N CYS A 446 1.16 -27.25 -8.24
CA CYS A 446 1.85 -27.28 -6.96
C CYS A 446 0.87 -27.22 -5.79
N GLN A 447 1.07 -28.04 -4.76
CA GLN A 447 0.27 -28.02 -3.54
C GLN A 447 0.97 -27.23 -2.43
N LEU A 448 0.33 -26.19 -1.90
CA LEU A 448 0.88 -25.33 -0.85
C LEU A 448 -0.21 -24.64 -0.02
N ASP A 449 0.09 -24.42 1.26
CA ASP A 449 -0.86 -23.84 2.22
C ASP A 449 -1.19 -22.37 1.90
N ARG A 450 -0.18 -21.62 1.46
CA ARG A 450 -0.26 -20.16 1.20
C ARG A 450 -0.41 -19.81 -0.27
N ALA A 451 -1.16 -20.62 -1.02
CA ALA A 451 -1.38 -20.44 -2.47
C ALA A 451 -1.89 -19.04 -2.84
N GLN A 452 -2.78 -18.46 -2.01
CA GLN A 452 -3.33 -17.11 -2.25
C GLN A 452 -2.26 -16.03 -2.22
N ASP A 453 -1.35 -16.09 -1.25
CA ASP A 453 -0.31 -15.09 -1.05
C ASP A 453 0.71 -15.14 -2.20
N LEU A 454 1.06 -16.34 -2.66
CA LEU A 454 1.94 -16.54 -3.81
C LEU A 454 1.33 -15.94 -5.08
N VAL A 455 0.07 -16.23 -5.38
CA VAL A 455 -0.63 -15.68 -6.56
C VAL A 455 -0.72 -14.16 -6.48
N ALA A 456 -1.07 -13.61 -5.32
CA ALA A 456 -1.14 -12.17 -5.11
C ALA A 456 0.23 -11.50 -5.31
N LEU A 457 1.29 -12.06 -4.75
CA LEU A 457 2.65 -11.53 -4.88
C LEU A 457 3.14 -11.59 -6.33
N SER A 458 2.93 -12.72 -7.00
CA SER A 458 3.34 -12.91 -8.40
C SER A 458 2.61 -11.95 -9.33
N GLY A 459 1.30 -11.75 -9.11
CA GLY A 459 0.49 -10.79 -9.84
C GLY A 459 0.99 -9.35 -9.67
N ARG A 460 1.50 -8.99 -8.48
CA ARG A 460 2.10 -7.68 -8.24
C ARG A 460 3.42 -7.48 -8.98
N TYR A 461 4.30 -8.47 -9.00
CA TYR A 461 5.52 -8.42 -9.81
C TYR A 461 5.21 -8.27 -11.30
N LEU A 462 4.29 -9.08 -11.83
CA LEU A 462 3.87 -9.01 -13.24
C LEU A 462 3.25 -7.65 -13.59
N SER A 463 2.42 -7.08 -12.72
CA SER A 463 1.86 -5.74 -12.90
C SER A 463 2.94 -4.65 -12.93
N LEU A 464 3.95 -4.75 -12.05
CA LEU A 464 5.06 -3.80 -12.01
C LEU A 464 5.96 -3.91 -13.25
N ILE A 465 6.22 -5.14 -13.71
CA ILE A 465 6.95 -5.40 -14.97
C ILE A 465 6.21 -4.78 -16.15
N GLY A 466 4.90 -5.02 -16.26
CA GLY A 466 4.07 -4.44 -17.32
C GLY A 466 4.14 -2.92 -17.36
N ARG A 467 3.99 -2.26 -16.19
CA ARG A 467 4.10 -0.79 -16.09
C ARG A 467 5.50 -0.28 -16.42
N SER A 468 6.55 -0.98 -15.99
CA SER A 468 7.93 -0.65 -16.32
C SER A 468 8.18 -0.67 -17.84
N LEU A 469 7.69 -1.72 -18.52
CA LEU A 469 7.78 -1.85 -19.99
C LEU A 469 7.02 -0.74 -20.71
N THR A 470 5.79 -0.41 -20.29
CA THR A 470 5.01 0.71 -20.86
C THR A 470 5.77 2.03 -20.71
N SER A 471 6.31 2.32 -19.53
CA SER A 471 7.08 3.55 -19.28
C SER A 471 8.37 3.63 -20.12
N ALA A 472 8.96 2.49 -20.48
CA ALA A 472 10.14 2.43 -21.33
C ALA A 472 9.79 2.65 -22.81
N LEU A 473 8.61 2.17 -23.24
CA LEU A 473 8.08 2.42 -24.59
C LEU A 473 7.73 3.90 -24.79
N GLU A 474 7.06 4.52 -23.82
CA GLU A 474 6.73 5.96 -23.84
C GLU A 474 8.00 6.83 -23.92
N ARG A 475 9.01 6.51 -23.11
CA ARG A 475 10.31 7.20 -23.19
C ARG A 475 10.99 7.04 -24.55
N LYS A 476 10.90 5.85 -25.17
CA LYS A 476 11.44 5.64 -26.53
C LYS A 476 10.68 6.44 -27.58
N SER A 477 9.36 6.56 -27.49
CA SER A 477 8.58 7.40 -28.41
C SER A 477 8.93 8.89 -28.27
N ASP A 478 9.09 9.38 -27.04
CA ASP A 478 9.48 10.78 -26.78
C ASP A 478 10.90 11.06 -27.28
N THR A 479 11.83 10.13 -27.06
CA THR A 479 13.22 10.26 -27.56
C THR A 479 13.26 10.24 -29.09
N GLN A 480 12.42 9.44 -29.75
CA GLN A 480 12.30 9.42 -31.21
C GLN A 480 11.64 10.70 -31.77
N GLN A 481 10.66 11.27 -31.06
CA GLN A 481 10.10 12.58 -31.41
C GLN A 481 11.14 13.70 -31.25
N ILE A 482 11.90 13.71 -30.16
CA ILE A 482 12.98 14.66 -29.92
C ILE A 482 14.07 14.54 -31.00
N HIS A 483 14.45 13.32 -31.38
CA HIS A 483 15.40 13.09 -32.46
C HIS A 483 14.88 13.59 -33.81
N ARG A 484 13.60 13.39 -34.12
CA ARG A 484 12.96 13.92 -35.34
C ARG A 484 12.89 15.44 -35.36
N SER A 485 12.64 16.09 -34.22
CA SER A 485 12.67 17.55 -34.12
C SER A 485 14.09 18.11 -34.28
N LEU A 486 15.12 17.44 -33.74
CA LEU A 486 16.52 17.87 -33.86
C LEU A 486 17.13 17.62 -35.26
N THR A 487 16.66 16.61 -35.99
CA THR A 487 17.07 16.38 -37.39
C THR A 487 16.29 17.23 -38.40
N SER A 488 15.21 17.89 -37.99
CA SER A 488 14.46 18.83 -38.84
C SER A 488 15.01 20.26 -38.85
N THR A 489 16.03 20.55 -38.04
CA THR A 489 16.66 21.88 -37.92
C THR A 489 18.03 22.01 -38.61
N TYR A 490 18.42 21.02 -39.42
CA TYR A 490 19.60 21.10 -40.29
C TYR A 490 19.15 20.94 -41.76
N ASP A 491 18.46 21.96 -42.28
CA ASP A 491 18.44 22.22 -43.72
C ASP A 491 19.64 23.14 -44.03
N ASP A 492 20.62 22.59 -44.73
CA ASP A 492 21.78 23.27 -45.30
C ASP A 492 21.35 24.46 -46.18
N PRO A 493 21.78 25.70 -45.90
CA PRO A 493 21.50 26.83 -46.77
C PRO A 493 22.66 27.02 -47.76
N ILE A 494 22.97 26.01 -48.58
CA ILE A 494 23.84 26.21 -49.76
C ILE A 494 23.32 25.38 -50.93
N SER A 495 22.31 25.92 -51.62
CA SER A 495 22.15 25.72 -53.08
C SER A 495 21.12 26.68 -53.67
N THR A 496 21.44 27.98 -53.71
CA THR A 496 20.87 28.84 -54.77
C THR A 496 21.78 30.04 -55.07
N LEU A 497 22.46 29.93 -56.22
CA LEU A 497 22.90 30.97 -57.17
C LEU A 497 24.05 31.93 -56.80
N LEU A 498 25.10 31.84 -57.63
CA LEU A 498 26.19 32.78 -57.92
C LEU A 498 27.33 32.89 -56.90
#